data_AF-A0A6B3I6D2-F1
#
_entry.id   AF-A0A6B3I6D2-F1
#
_cell.length_a   1.000
_cell.length_b   1.000
_cell.length_c   1.000
_cell.angle_alpha   90.00
_cell.angle_beta   90.00
_cell.angle_gamma   90.00
#
_symmetry.space_group_name_H-M   'P 1'
#
loop_
_entity.id
_entity.type
_entity.pdbx_description
1 polymer ?
#
loop_
_entity_poly.entity_id
_entity_poly.type
_entity_poly.pdbx_seq_one_letter_code
_entity_poly.pdbx_strand_id
1 'polypeptide(L)'
;SANQRKGRCGRTSDGICIRLFSEDDFLTRPEFTDPEILRTNLASVILQMTAAGLGEIEKFPFIDPPDHRNIRDGVQLLQELGALEQGERSAGEGKKGQRLTPLGRKLSQLPVDPRLARMVIEADRNGCAREVMVIAAALSIQDPRERPAEKQTQADQQHARFKDETSDFLAYLNLWRYVREQQKERGSSSFRRMCKQEYLNFLRIREWQDIYAQLRTVAKQMGIAVEEPKGEESVPEQAVHTS
;
A
#
# COMPACT_ATOMS: atom_id res chain seq x y z
N SER A 1 -2.33 5.21 -24.88
CA SER A 1 -1.64 6.29 -24.12
C SER A 1 -0.96 7.36 -24.99
N ALA A 2 -0.09 6.99 -25.94
CA ALA A 2 0.66 7.96 -26.77
C ALA A 2 -0.22 8.93 -27.60
N ASN A 3 -1.35 8.45 -28.15
CA ASN A 3 -2.30 9.31 -28.85
C ASN A 3 -2.97 10.35 -27.94
N GLN A 4 -3.28 9.98 -26.68
CA GLN A 4 -3.79 10.94 -25.70
C GLN A 4 -2.76 12.04 -25.41
N ARG A 5 -1.46 11.70 -25.33
CA ARG A 5 -0.38 12.69 -25.15
C ARG A 5 -0.26 13.63 -26.35
N LYS A 6 -0.34 13.12 -27.59
CA LYS A 6 -0.39 13.93 -28.81
C LYS A 6 -1.56 14.92 -28.77
N GLY A 7 -2.76 14.47 -28.41
CA GLY A 7 -3.95 15.32 -28.35
C GLY A 7 -3.88 16.45 -27.31
N ARG A 8 -3.02 16.35 -26.27
CA ARG A 8 -2.84 17.42 -25.28
C ARG A 8 -2.09 18.64 -25.85
N CYS A 9 -1.24 18.44 -26.86
CA CYS A 9 -0.42 19.51 -27.44
C CYS A 9 -1.24 20.49 -28.29
N GLY A 10 -2.39 20.07 -28.82
CA GLY A 10 -3.20 20.85 -29.77
C GLY A 10 -4.50 21.43 -29.20
N ARG A 11 -4.59 21.67 -27.89
CA ARG A 11 -5.85 22.09 -27.24
C ARG A 11 -6.23 23.56 -27.46
N THR A 12 -5.25 24.42 -27.71
CA THR A 12 -5.45 25.88 -27.84
C THR A 12 -5.11 26.37 -29.24
N SER A 13 -4.07 25.81 -29.83
CA SER A 13 -3.57 26.10 -31.18
C SER A 13 -2.81 24.89 -31.69
N ASP A 14 -2.27 24.98 -32.89
CA ASP A 14 -1.31 23.98 -33.41
C ASP A 14 -0.16 23.79 -32.42
N GLY A 15 0.18 22.53 -32.16
CA GLY A 15 1.19 22.15 -31.19
C GLY A 15 2.02 20.96 -31.65
N ILE A 16 3.21 20.83 -31.09
CA ILE A 16 4.20 19.82 -31.46
C ILE A 16 4.21 18.72 -30.39
N CYS A 17 4.13 17.46 -30.81
CA CYS A 17 4.28 16.29 -29.94
C CYS A 17 5.57 15.56 -30.30
N ILE A 18 6.57 15.62 -29.41
CA ILE A 18 7.84 14.91 -29.57
C ILE A 18 7.75 13.54 -28.92
N ARG A 19 7.99 12.48 -29.69
CA ARG A 19 8.04 11.09 -29.22
C ARG A 19 9.49 10.66 -29.10
N LEU A 20 9.90 10.16 -27.94
CA LEU A 20 11.27 9.68 -27.69
C LEU A 20 11.43 8.18 -28.01
N PHE A 21 10.76 7.72 -29.07
CA PHE A 21 10.75 6.35 -29.57
C PHE A 21 10.56 6.39 -31.09
N SER A 22 10.98 5.33 -31.79
CA SER A 22 10.87 5.24 -33.25
C SER A 22 9.41 5.10 -33.70
N GLU A 23 9.16 5.39 -34.97
CA GLU A 23 7.84 5.19 -35.57
C GLU A 23 7.46 3.70 -35.61
N ASP A 24 8.40 2.81 -35.94
CA ASP A 24 8.15 1.35 -35.95
C ASP A 24 7.73 0.83 -34.56
N ASP A 25 8.40 1.29 -33.49
CA ASP A 25 8.00 0.95 -32.12
C ASP A 25 6.62 1.54 -31.77
N PHE A 26 6.25 2.70 -32.32
CA PHE A 26 4.91 3.24 -32.14
C PHE A 26 3.84 2.40 -32.84
N LEU A 27 4.10 2.00 -34.09
CA LEU A 27 3.15 1.26 -34.93
C LEU A 27 2.93 -0.18 -34.45
N THR A 28 3.90 -0.77 -33.75
CA THR A 28 3.80 -2.14 -33.20
C THR A 28 3.12 -2.19 -31.83
N ARG A 29 2.87 -1.05 -31.18
CA ARG A 29 2.20 -1.02 -29.86
C ARG A 29 0.71 -1.32 -29.98
N PRO A 30 0.13 -2.04 -29.00
CA PRO A 30 -1.32 -2.18 -28.89
C PRO A 30 -2.00 -0.81 -28.82
N GLU A 31 -3.16 -0.70 -29.47
CA GLU A 31 -3.94 0.54 -29.51
C GLU A 31 -4.41 0.95 -28.10
N PHE A 32 -4.79 -0.05 -27.30
CA PHE A 32 -5.23 0.09 -25.92
C PHE A 32 -4.28 -0.62 -24.98
N THR A 33 -4.12 -0.07 -23.77
CA THR A 33 -3.43 -0.77 -22.68
C THR A 33 -4.35 -1.80 -22.07
N ASP A 34 -3.82 -2.98 -21.75
CA ASP A 34 -4.61 -4.03 -21.11
C ASP A 34 -5.27 -3.55 -19.80
N PRO A 35 -6.54 -3.92 -19.57
CA PRO A 35 -7.26 -3.61 -18.33
C PRO A 35 -6.49 -4.03 -17.08
N GLU A 36 -6.57 -3.22 -16.03
CA GLU A 36 -5.84 -3.46 -14.76
C GLU A 36 -6.30 -4.74 -14.04
N ILE A 37 -7.58 -5.09 -14.19
CA ILE A 37 -8.19 -6.29 -13.60
C ILE A 37 -7.54 -7.59 -14.13
N LEU A 38 -6.92 -7.55 -15.31
CA LEU A 38 -6.20 -8.68 -15.89
C LEU A 38 -4.76 -8.81 -15.37
N ARG A 39 -4.21 -7.75 -14.77
CA ARG A 39 -2.77 -7.62 -14.49
C ARG A 39 -2.40 -7.47 -13.02
N THR A 40 -3.37 -7.51 -12.10
CA THR A 40 -3.15 -7.23 -10.67
C THR A 40 -3.71 -8.32 -9.75
N ASN A 41 -3.18 -8.37 -8.52
CA ASN A 41 -3.68 -9.28 -7.48
C ASN A 41 -5.10 -8.85 -7.07
N LEU A 42 -6.05 -9.78 -7.15
CA LEU A 42 -7.47 -9.52 -6.91
C LEU A 42 -7.90 -9.68 -5.46
N ALA A 43 -7.02 -10.04 -4.52
CA ALA A 43 -7.40 -10.26 -3.13
C ALA A 43 -8.14 -9.06 -2.50
N SER A 44 -7.66 -7.84 -2.73
CA SER A 44 -8.34 -6.62 -2.26
C SER A 44 -9.73 -6.49 -2.89
N VAL A 45 -9.86 -6.74 -4.19
CA VAL A 45 -11.14 -6.64 -4.93
C VAL A 45 -12.12 -7.70 -4.42
N ILE A 46 -11.69 -8.96 -4.31
CA ILE A 46 -12.50 -10.07 -3.81
C ILE A 46 -12.97 -9.78 -2.38
N LEU A 47 -12.08 -9.29 -1.51
CA LEU A 47 -12.42 -8.92 -0.14
C LEU A 47 -13.50 -7.84 -0.09
N GLN A 48 -13.35 -6.77 -0.88
CA GLN A 48 -14.33 -5.67 -0.95
C GLN A 48 -15.67 -6.12 -1.55
N MET A 49 -15.66 -6.89 -2.64
CA MET A 49 -16.88 -7.42 -3.26
C MET A 49 -17.64 -8.34 -2.30
N THR A 50 -16.92 -9.19 -1.56
CA THR A 50 -17.50 -10.09 -0.57
C THR A 50 -18.08 -9.30 0.60
N ALA A 51 -17.39 -8.25 1.07
CA ALA A 51 -17.88 -7.35 2.13
C ALA A 51 -19.16 -6.62 1.71
N ALA A 52 -19.24 -6.20 0.44
CA ALA A 52 -20.40 -5.52 -0.14
C ALA A 52 -21.55 -6.48 -0.52
N GLY A 53 -21.36 -7.80 -0.42
CA GLY A 53 -22.40 -8.78 -0.75
C GLY A 53 -22.69 -8.91 -2.25
N LEU A 54 -21.72 -8.61 -3.11
CA LEU A 54 -21.88 -8.62 -4.58
C LEU A 54 -21.87 -10.03 -5.20
N GLY A 55 -21.76 -11.08 -4.39
CA GLY A 55 -21.79 -12.48 -4.83
C GLY A 55 -20.42 -13.00 -5.27
N GLU A 56 -20.43 -14.10 -6.00
CA GLU A 56 -19.21 -14.77 -6.48
C GLU A 56 -18.57 -13.96 -7.61
N ILE A 57 -17.28 -13.67 -7.47
CA ILE A 57 -16.51 -12.90 -8.46
C ILE A 57 -16.54 -13.54 -9.86
N GLU A 58 -16.57 -14.88 -9.94
CA GLU A 58 -16.64 -15.62 -11.22
C GLU A 58 -17.94 -15.38 -12.00
N LYS A 59 -19.02 -15.03 -11.29
CA LYS A 59 -20.34 -14.74 -11.90
C LYS A 59 -20.59 -13.24 -12.04
N PHE A 60 -19.67 -12.41 -11.55
CA PHE A 60 -19.82 -10.98 -11.61
C PHE A 60 -19.61 -10.49 -13.06
N PRO A 61 -20.51 -9.64 -13.60
CA PRO A 61 -20.49 -9.25 -15.01
C PRO A 61 -19.45 -8.15 -15.26
N PHE A 62 -18.17 -8.50 -15.22
CA PHE A 62 -17.08 -7.61 -15.62
C PHE A 62 -17.12 -7.31 -17.12
N ILE A 63 -16.73 -6.10 -17.52
CA ILE A 63 -16.52 -5.74 -18.93
C ILE A 63 -15.40 -6.61 -19.51
N ASP A 64 -14.28 -6.65 -18.81
CA ASP A 64 -13.14 -7.52 -19.08
C ASP A 64 -12.97 -8.47 -17.88
N PRO A 65 -13.40 -9.74 -17.98
CA PRO A 65 -13.35 -10.66 -16.85
C PRO A 65 -11.89 -11.01 -16.51
N PRO A 66 -11.51 -11.02 -15.21
CA PRO A 66 -10.19 -11.46 -14.80
C PRO A 66 -9.94 -12.94 -15.10
N ASP A 67 -8.67 -13.29 -15.26
CA ASP A 67 -8.25 -14.68 -15.38
C ASP A 67 -8.64 -15.48 -14.12
N HIS A 68 -9.18 -16.69 -14.34
CA HIS A 68 -9.54 -17.62 -13.26
C HIS A 68 -8.38 -17.91 -12.31
N ARG A 69 -7.13 -17.88 -12.80
CA ARG A 69 -5.94 -18.03 -11.98
C ARG A 69 -5.80 -16.90 -10.95
N ASN A 70 -5.96 -15.64 -11.36
CA ASN A 70 -5.87 -14.48 -10.47
C ASN A 70 -7.00 -14.49 -9.42
N ILE A 71 -8.20 -14.94 -9.82
CA ILE A 71 -9.30 -15.16 -8.89
C ILE A 71 -8.91 -16.21 -7.84
N ARG A 72 -8.43 -17.38 -8.29
CA ARG A 72 -8.05 -18.50 -7.42
C ARG A 72 -6.96 -18.09 -6.43
N ASP A 73 -5.92 -17.43 -6.90
CA ASP A 73 -4.79 -16.98 -6.09
C ASP A 73 -5.25 -15.95 -5.03
N GLY A 74 -6.15 -15.03 -5.42
CA GLY A 74 -6.72 -14.05 -4.50
C GLY A 74 -7.62 -14.69 -3.42
N VAL A 75 -8.46 -15.66 -3.80
CA VAL A 75 -9.29 -16.43 -2.87
C VAL A 75 -8.42 -17.21 -1.90
N GLN A 76 -7.41 -17.92 -2.40
CA GLN A 76 -6.50 -18.70 -1.59
C GLN A 76 -5.78 -17.82 -0.57
N LEU A 77 -5.26 -16.66 -1.00
CA LEU A 77 -4.63 -15.72 -0.08
C LEU A 77 -5.60 -15.27 1.03
N LEU A 78 -6.85 -14.94 0.70
CA LEU A 78 -7.82 -14.54 1.70
C LEU A 78 -8.20 -15.69 2.67
N GLN A 79 -8.17 -16.94 2.21
CA GLN A 79 -8.35 -18.10 3.08
C GLN A 79 -7.15 -18.29 4.03
N GLU A 80 -5.92 -18.15 3.51
CA GLU A 80 -4.68 -18.20 4.30
C GLU A 80 -4.61 -17.09 5.36
N LEU A 81 -5.10 -15.89 5.02
CA LEU A 81 -5.24 -14.78 5.97
C LEU A 81 -6.38 -14.96 6.98
N GLY A 82 -7.19 -16.02 6.85
CA GLY A 82 -8.37 -16.27 7.68
C GLY A 82 -9.52 -15.29 7.43
N ALA A 83 -9.54 -14.61 6.29
CA ALA A 83 -10.56 -13.63 5.93
C ALA A 83 -11.86 -14.28 5.42
N LEU A 84 -11.76 -15.46 4.79
CA LEU A 84 -12.90 -16.22 4.27
C LEU A 84 -13.17 -17.47 5.10
N GLU A 85 -14.45 -17.80 5.31
CA GLU A 85 -14.85 -19.06 5.94
C GLU A 85 -14.40 -20.24 5.06
N GLN A 86 -13.71 -21.21 5.67
CA GLN A 86 -13.41 -22.50 5.05
C GLN A 86 -14.66 -23.38 5.10
N GLY A 87 -15.66 -23.03 4.30
CA GLY A 87 -16.86 -23.84 4.11
C GLY A 87 -16.82 -24.51 2.76
N GLU A 88 -16.89 -25.85 2.74
CA GLU A 88 -17.27 -26.60 1.55
C GLU A 88 -18.48 -25.91 0.92
N ARG A 89 -18.45 -25.75 -0.41
CA ARG A 89 -19.59 -25.31 -1.22
C ARG A 89 -20.83 -25.95 -0.63
N SER A 90 -21.67 -25.19 0.07
CA SER A 90 -22.81 -25.77 0.80
C SER A 90 -23.68 -26.47 -0.23
N ALA A 91 -23.54 -27.80 -0.28
CA ALA A 91 -24.28 -28.69 -1.13
C ALA A 91 -25.67 -28.82 -0.50
N GLY A 92 -26.51 -27.85 -0.80
CA GLY A 92 -27.83 -27.75 -0.20
C GLY A 92 -28.23 -26.29 -0.10
N GLU A 93 -29.12 -25.89 -1.01
CA GLU A 93 -29.84 -24.61 -1.01
C GLU A 93 -29.03 -23.40 -1.54
N GLY A 94 -29.53 -22.83 -2.63
CA GLY A 94 -28.84 -21.79 -3.40
C GLY A 94 -28.45 -20.55 -2.58
N LYS A 95 -27.36 -19.91 -3.04
CA LYS A 95 -26.83 -18.60 -2.59
C LYS A 95 -26.04 -18.55 -1.27
N LYS A 96 -24.98 -19.34 -1.11
CA LYS A 96 -23.89 -18.93 -0.21
C LYS A 96 -22.59 -18.85 -0.99
N GLY A 97 -22.40 -17.69 -1.63
CA GLY A 97 -21.07 -17.26 -2.05
C GLY A 97 -20.13 -17.20 -0.84
N GLN A 98 -18.85 -16.98 -1.11
CA GLN A 98 -17.82 -16.89 -0.07
C GLN A 98 -18.25 -15.92 1.04
N ARG A 99 -18.07 -16.32 2.31
CA ARG A 99 -18.50 -15.53 3.47
C ARG A 99 -17.27 -15.00 4.20
N LEU A 100 -17.32 -13.72 4.59
CA LEU A 100 -16.28 -13.14 5.44
C LEU A 100 -16.41 -13.63 6.88
N THR A 101 -15.28 -14.05 7.44
CA THR A 101 -15.13 -14.26 8.88
C THR A 101 -15.20 -12.91 9.62
N PRO A 102 -15.33 -12.89 10.96
CA PRO A 102 -15.19 -11.65 11.72
C PRO A 102 -13.85 -10.94 11.47
N LEU A 103 -12.77 -11.70 11.24
CA LEU A 103 -11.48 -11.17 10.84
C LEU A 103 -11.54 -10.56 9.43
N GLY A 104 -12.13 -11.26 8.46
CA GLY A 104 -12.33 -10.75 7.10
C GLY A 104 -13.08 -9.42 7.05
N ARG A 105 -14.12 -9.28 7.88
CA ARG A 105 -14.88 -8.01 8.01
C ARG A 105 -14.05 -6.88 8.60
N LYS A 106 -13.10 -7.18 9.49
CA LYS A 106 -12.16 -6.20 10.01
C LYS A 106 -11.12 -5.82 8.94
N LEU A 107 -10.58 -6.80 8.22
CA LEU A 107 -9.62 -6.58 7.13
C LEU A 107 -10.19 -5.68 6.03
N SER A 108 -11.46 -5.89 5.65
CA SER A 108 -12.10 -5.11 4.59
C SER A 108 -12.31 -3.63 4.93
N GLN A 109 -12.17 -3.22 6.19
CA GLN A 109 -12.31 -1.82 6.61
C GLN A 109 -11.02 -1.02 6.42
N LEU A 110 -9.85 -1.67 6.43
CA LEU A 110 -8.57 -0.99 6.33
C LEU A 110 -8.23 -0.65 4.86
N PRO A 111 -7.83 0.59 4.53
CA PRO A 111 -7.58 1.04 3.15
C PRO A 111 -6.18 0.63 2.64
N VAL A 112 -5.78 -0.61 2.87
CA VAL A 112 -4.49 -1.18 2.43
C VAL A 112 -4.66 -2.62 1.95
N ASP A 113 -3.61 -3.19 1.36
CA ASP A 113 -3.60 -4.59 0.96
C ASP A 113 -3.99 -5.53 2.13
N PRO A 114 -4.77 -6.60 1.89
CA PRO A 114 -5.21 -7.54 2.92
C PRO A 114 -4.08 -8.10 3.80
N ARG A 115 -2.87 -8.28 3.25
CA ARG A 115 -1.70 -8.75 4.03
C ARG A 115 -1.26 -7.70 5.05
N LEU A 116 -1.18 -6.45 4.62
CA LEU A 116 -0.83 -5.33 5.51
C LEU A 116 -1.92 -5.08 6.55
N ALA A 117 -3.19 -5.18 6.14
CA ALA A 117 -4.33 -5.11 7.05
C ALA A 117 -4.25 -6.21 8.12
N ARG A 118 -3.84 -7.44 7.74
CA ARG A 118 -3.67 -8.56 8.67
C ARG A 118 -2.56 -8.31 9.69
N MET A 119 -1.45 -7.71 9.26
CA MET A 119 -0.37 -7.29 10.15
C MET A 119 -0.87 -6.29 11.19
N VAL A 120 -1.60 -5.25 10.78
CA VAL A 120 -2.14 -4.22 11.69
C VAL A 120 -3.10 -4.83 12.72
N ILE A 121 -3.97 -5.75 12.31
CA ILE A 121 -4.90 -6.41 13.23
C ILE A 121 -4.17 -7.32 14.23
N GLU A 122 -3.13 -8.05 13.82
CA GLU A 122 -2.37 -8.89 14.77
C GLU A 122 -1.53 -8.05 15.73
N ALA A 123 -0.98 -6.93 15.24
CA ALA A 123 -0.15 -6.04 16.03
C ALA A 123 -0.90 -5.41 17.23
N ASP A 124 -2.23 -5.30 17.17
CA ASP A 124 -3.06 -4.93 18.31
C ASP A 124 -2.93 -5.93 19.47
N ARG A 125 -2.93 -7.23 19.17
CA ARG A 125 -2.76 -8.30 20.17
C ARG A 125 -1.36 -8.33 20.77
N ASN A 126 -0.36 -7.98 19.95
CA ASN A 126 1.04 -7.94 20.34
C ASN A 126 1.44 -6.60 20.98
N GLY A 127 0.53 -5.64 21.10
CA GLY A 127 0.80 -4.32 21.69
C GLY A 127 1.73 -3.42 20.86
N CYS A 128 1.87 -3.69 19.55
CA CYS A 128 2.77 -2.98 18.63
C CYS A 128 2.03 -2.37 17.41
N ALA A 129 0.70 -2.19 17.52
CA ALA A 129 -0.16 -1.71 16.44
C ALA A 129 0.33 -0.40 15.81
N ARG A 130 0.83 0.53 16.63
CA ARG A 130 1.32 1.84 16.18
C ARG A 130 2.51 1.68 15.22
N GLU A 131 3.52 0.93 15.63
CA GLU A 131 4.75 0.67 14.87
C GLU A 131 4.41 -0.07 13.57
N VAL A 132 3.55 -1.09 13.66
CA VAL A 132 3.15 -1.87 12.48
C VAL A 132 2.30 -1.03 11.52
N MET A 133 1.47 -0.10 11.98
CA MET A 133 0.77 0.84 11.08
C MET A 133 1.73 1.79 10.36
N VAL A 134 2.81 2.24 11.01
CA VAL A 134 3.84 3.05 10.35
C VAL A 134 4.49 2.24 9.23
N ILE A 135 4.87 0.98 9.50
CA ILE A 135 5.46 0.07 8.52
C ILE A 135 4.47 -0.23 7.38
N ALA A 136 3.22 -0.59 7.69
CA ALA A 136 2.18 -0.87 6.71
C ALA A 136 1.93 0.32 5.78
N ALA A 137 1.90 1.54 6.32
CA ALA A 137 1.78 2.76 5.53
C ALA A 137 3.01 2.99 4.63
N ALA A 138 4.21 2.67 5.11
CA ALA A 138 5.45 2.80 4.34
C ALA A 138 5.47 1.84 3.14
N LEU A 139 5.07 0.59 3.37
CA LEU A 139 5.01 -0.47 2.35
C LEU A 139 3.91 -0.25 1.31
N SER A 140 2.93 0.62 1.62
CA SER A 140 1.83 0.97 0.71
C SER A 140 2.20 2.08 -0.29
N ILE A 141 3.39 2.67 -0.15
CA ILE A 141 3.86 3.75 -1.03
C ILE A 141 5.22 3.41 -1.63
N GLN A 142 5.64 4.22 -2.60
CA GLN A 142 7.03 4.22 -3.03
C GLN A 142 7.93 4.72 -1.89
N ASP A 143 9.06 4.04 -1.68
CA ASP A 143 10.03 4.40 -0.63
C ASP A 143 10.39 5.90 -0.70
N PRO A 144 10.29 6.64 0.42
CA PRO A 144 10.61 8.06 0.46
C PRO A 144 12.10 8.37 0.28
N ARG A 145 12.99 7.38 0.41
CA ARG A 145 14.43 7.54 0.20
C ARG A 145 14.76 7.59 -1.29
N GLU A 146 15.40 8.67 -1.72
CA GLU A 146 15.86 8.84 -3.09
C GLU A 146 17.33 8.42 -3.20
N ARG A 147 17.68 7.68 -4.25
CA ARG A 147 19.07 7.29 -4.53
C ARG A 147 19.45 7.68 -5.96
N PRO A 148 19.70 8.98 -6.23
CA PRO A 148 20.08 9.43 -7.57
C PRO A 148 21.39 8.77 -8.01
N ALA A 149 21.47 8.30 -9.26
CA ALA A 149 22.63 7.56 -9.77
C ALA A 149 23.96 8.31 -9.57
N GLU A 150 23.97 9.62 -9.79
CA GLU A 150 25.17 10.47 -9.63
C GLU A 150 25.57 10.70 -8.17
N LYS A 151 24.67 10.48 -7.21
CA LYS A 151 24.86 10.81 -5.79
C LYS A 151 24.55 9.64 -4.86
N GLN A 152 24.63 8.42 -5.39
CA GLN A 152 24.26 7.21 -4.67
C GLN A 152 25.02 7.06 -3.35
N THR A 153 26.35 7.24 -3.36
CA THR A 153 27.18 7.15 -2.14
C THR A 153 26.79 8.18 -1.08
N GLN A 154 26.45 9.41 -1.48
CA GLN A 154 26.05 10.46 -0.55
C GLN A 154 24.66 10.19 0.04
N ALA A 155 23.72 9.69 -0.77
CA ALA A 155 22.41 9.26 -0.30
C ALA A 155 22.54 8.09 0.68
N ASP A 156 23.35 7.09 0.35
CA ASP A 156 23.56 5.91 1.20
C ASP A 156 24.18 6.28 2.56
N GLN A 157 25.13 7.23 2.58
CA GLN A 157 25.70 7.76 3.82
C GLN A 157 24.64 8.46 4.69
N GLN A 158 23.79 9.29 4.09
CA GLN A 158 22.71 9.98 4.81
C GLN A 158 21.65 8.99 5.32
N HIS A 159 21.36 7.93 4.56
CA HIS A 159 20.34 6.94 4.92
C HIS A 159 20.85 5.86 5.87
N ALA A 160 22.17 5.69 6.00
CA ALA A 160 22.78 4.71 6.90
C ALA A 160 22.35 4.91 8.36
N ARG A 161 22.11 6.16 8.81
CA ARG A 161 21.64 6.47 10.16
C ARG A 161 20.25 5.90 10.50
N PHE A 162 19.49 5.47 9.49
CA PHE A 162 18.18 4.85 9.70
C PHE A 162 18.25 3.33 9.71
N LYS A 163 19.33 2.73 9.22
CA LYS A 163 19.46 1.27 9.19
C LYS A 163 19.45 0.72 10.60
N ASP A 164 18.82 -0.42 10.74
CA ASP A 164 18.87 -1.23 11.93
C ASP A 164 19.60 -2.53 11.59
N GLU A 165 20.43 -3.03 12.51
CA GLU A 165 21.22 -4.24 12.28
C GLU A 165 20.36 -5.52 12.26
N THR A 166 19.18 -5.45 12.90
CA THR A 166 18.30 -6.61 13.08
C THR A 166 17.18 -6.67 12.05
N SER A 167 16.75 -5.53 11.47
CA SER A 167 15.63 -5.52 10.53
C SER A 167 15.56 -4.31 9.59
N ASP A 168 15.29 -4.57 8.31
CA ASP A 168 14.96 -3.53 7.33
C ASP A 168 13.65 -2.80 7.64
N PHE A 169 12.69 -3.43 8.33
CA PHE A 169 11.42 -2.79 8.68
C PHE A 169 11.59 -1.75 9.79
N LEU A 170 12.52 -1.99 10.72
CA LEU A 170 12.86 -1.02 11.76
C LEU A 170 13.50 0.24 11.17
N ALA A 171 14.10 0.15 9.98
CA ALA A 171 14.59 1.34 9.29
C ALA A 171 13.48 2.33 8.92
N TYR A 172 12.27 1.84 8.62
CA TYR A 172 11.10 2.72 8.43
C TYR A 172 10.68 3.39 9.75
N LEU A 173 10.74 2.69 10.88
CA LEU A 173 10.43 3.29 12.19
C LEU A 173 11.46 4.36 12.57
N ASN A 174 12.75 4.10 12.35
CA ASN A 174 13.84 5.05 12.57
C ASN A 174 13.66 6.32 11.72
N LEU A 175 13.43 6.14 10.41
CA LEU A 175 13.16 7.24 9.50
C LEU A 175 11.91 8.03 9.91
N TRP A 176 10.84 7.34 10.28
CA TRP A 176 9.60 7.97 10.72
C TRP A 176 9.79 8.83 11.98
N ARG A 177 10.49 8.31 12.99
CA ARG A 177 10.83 9.05 14.21
C ARG A 177 11.61 10.33 13.88
N TYR A 178 12.69 10.18 13.10
CA TYR A 178 13.53 11.29 12.67
C TYR A 178 12.73 12.37 11.92
N VAL A 179 11.92 11.96 10.93
CA VAL A 179 11.11 12.89 10.14
C VAL A 179 10.14 13.67 11.04
N ARG A 180 9.46 12.99 11.97
CA ARG A 180 8.50 13.65 12.88
C ARG A 180 9.18 14.63 13.84
N GLU A 181 10.36 14.28 14.35
CA GLU A 181 11.16 15.17 15.19
C GLU A 181 11.57 16.42 14.43
N GLN A 182 12.15 16.25 13.24
CA GLN A 182 12.57 17.37 12.40
C GLN A 182 11.41 18.26 11.94
N GLN A 183 10.21 17.72 11.74
CA GLN A 183 9.00 18.51 11.47
C GLN A 183 8.54 19.35 12.66
N LYS A 184 8.75 18.89 13.89
CA LYS A 184 8.40 19.65 15.11
C LYS A 184 9.36 20.81 15.33
N GLU A 185 10.65 20.60 15.06
CA GLU A 185 11.71 21.60 15.28
C GLU A 185 11.78 22.66 14.18
N ARG A 186 11.39 22.31 12.95
CA ARG A 186 11.60 23.15 11.77
C ARG A 186 10.28 23.71 11.23
N GLY A 187 10.33 24.94 10.74
CA GLY A 187 9.27 25.47 9.89
C GLY A 187 9.14 24.70 8.57
N SER A 188 7.95 24.68 7.97
CA SER A 188 7.61 23.91 6.76
C SER A 188 8.60 24.07 5.60
N SER A 189 9.05 25.29 5.31
CA SER A 189 10.02 25.57 4.25
C SER A 189 11.41 24.99 4.55
N SER A 190 11.87 25.12 5.80
CA SER A 190 13.13 24.56 6.29
C SER A 190 13.11 23.03 6.25
N PHE A 191 12.00 22.43 6.69
CA PHE A 191 11.80 20.97 6.64
C PHE A 191 11.86 20.44 5.20
N ARG A 192 11.17 21.10 4.25
CA ARG A 192 11.22 20.69 2.84
C ARG A 192 12.63 20.80 2.23
N ARG A 193 13.40 21.82 2.61
CA ARG A 193 14.79 21.98 2.18
C ARG A 193 15.68 20.87 2.75
N MET A 194 15.51 20.54 4.03
CA MET A 194 16.21 19.43 4.67
C MET A 194 15.93 18.11 3.94
N CYS A 195 14.66 17.79 3.67
CA CYS A 195 14.30 16.55 2.96
C CYS A 195 15.09 16.42 1.64
N LYS A 196 15.14 17.51 0.85
CA LYS A 196 15.91 17.54 -0.39
C LYS A 196 17.41 17.36 -0.18
N GLN A 197 17.99 17.96 0.86
CA GLN A 197 19.42 17.85 1.18
C GLN A 197 19.82 16.45 1.63
N GLU A 198 18.88 15.71 2.21
CA GLU A 198 19.10 14.38 2.77
C GLU A 198 18.54 13.26 1.88
N TYR A 199 18.25 13.58 0.62
CA TYR A 199 17.74 12.63 -0.37
C TYR A 199 16.45 11.94 0.09
N LEU A 200 15.53 12.72 0.64
CA LEU A 200 14.20 12.30 1.05
C LEU A 200 13.15 13.03 0.20
N ASN A 201 12.25 12.26 -0.41
CA ASN A 201 11.14 12.79 -1.19
C ASN A 201 10.05 13.32 -0.25
N PHE A 202 9.95 14.64 -0.16
CA PHE A 202 8.96 15.32 0.69
C PHE A 202 7.51 14.91 0.39
N LEU A 203 7.16 14.67 -0.89
CA LEU A 203 5.79 14.29 -1.26
C LEU A 203 5.47 12.86 -0.80
N ARG A 204 6.42 11.93 -0.90
CA ARG A 204 6.27 10.57 -0.38
C ARG A 204 6.20 10.54 1.14
N ILE A 205 6.98 11.37 1.83
CA ILE A 205 6.83 11.55 3.29
C ILE A 205 5.42 12.01 3.66
N ARG A 206 4.87 12.99 2.93
CA ARG A 206 3.51 13.47 3.19
C ARG A 206 2.48 12.38 2.92
N GLU A 207 2.58 11.67 1.81
CA GLU A 207 1.71 10.55 1.46
C GLU A 207 1.76 9.45 2.52
N TRP A 208 2.96 9.11 3.02
CA TRP A 208 3.14 8.17 4.12
C TRP A 208 2.39 8.61 5.38
N GLN A 209 2.51 9.89 5.73
CA GLN A 209 1.82 10.48 6.88
C GLN A 209 0.31 10.47 6.73
N ASP A 210 -0.19 10.76 5.53
CA ASP A 210 -1.61 10.76 5.21
C ASP A 210 -2.19 9.33 5.31
N ILE A 211 -1.53 8.31 4.77
CA ILE A 211 -1.96 6.91 4.88
C ILE A 211 -1.94 6.43 6.34
N TYR A 212 -0.88 6.75 7.09
CA TYR A 212 -0.83 6.41 8.52
C TYR A 212 -1.98 7.06 9.29
N ALA A 213 -2.32 8.32 8.99
CA ALA A 213 -3.45 9.00 9.62
C ALA A 213 -4.80 8.35 9.29
N GLN A 214 -4.98 7.89 8.04
CA GLN A 214 -6.16 7.13 7.63
C GLN A 214 -6.25 5.78 8.36
N LEU A 215 -5.18 5.00 8.37
CA LEU A 215 -5.09 3.74 9.11
C LEU A 215 -5.42 3.92 10.58
N ARG A 216 -4.81 4.91 11.24
CA ARG A 216 -5.08 5.23 12.64
C ARG A 216 -6.54 5.58 12.90
N THR A 217 -7.17 6.31 11.99
CA THR A 217 -8.58 6.71 12.12
C THR A 217 -9.50 5.49 12.09
N VAL A 218 -9.32 4.60 11.12
CA VAL A 218 -10.09 3.36 11.00
C VAL A 218 -9.80 2.42 12.17
N ALA A 219 -8.52 2.22 12.51
CA ALA A 219 -8.10 1.35 13.61
C ALA A 219 -8.75 1.76 14.95
N LYS A 220 -8.82 3.06 15.25
CA LYS A 220 -9.52 3.57 16.44
C LYS A 220 -11.01 3.24 16.45
N GLN A 221 -11.69 3.34 15.30
CA GLN A 221 -13.12 2.96 15.20
C GLN A 221 -13.34 1.47 15.45
N MET A 222 -12.33 0.64 15.16
CA MET A 222 -12.33 -0.80 15.39
C MET A 222 -11.92 -1.18 16.83
N GLY A 223 -11.58 -0.20 17.68
CA GLY A 223 -11.14 -0.42 19.05
C GLY A 223 -9.67 -0.84 19.20
N ILE A 224 -8.86 -0.71 18.15
CA ILE A 224 -7.42 -1.01 18.19
C ILE A 224 -6.70 0.06 19.00
N ALA A 225 -5.88 -0.36 19.96
CA ALA A 225 -5.15 0.56 20.82
C ALA A 225 -3.97 1.20 20.06
N VAL A 226 -4.03 2.53 19.89
CA VAL A 226 -2.98 3.31 19.23
C VAL A 226 -2.46 4.36 20.20
N GLU A 227 -1.96 3.92 21.35
CA GLU A 227 -1.33 4.81 22.32
C GLU A 227 0.09 5.16 21.91
N GLU A 228 0.51 6.39 22.20
CA GLU A 228 1.94 6.75 22.16
C GLU A 228 2.54 6.27 23.49
N PRO A 229 3.67 5.52 23.48
CA PRO A 229 4.32 5.13 24.73
C PRO A 229 4.63 6.40 25.52
N LYS A 230 4.20 6.42 26.79
CA LYS A 230 4.55 7.49 27.72
C LYS A 230 6.00 7.28 28.18
N GLY A 231 6.97 7.76 27.40
CA GLY A 231 8.40 7.72 27.73
C GLY A 231 9.26 7.06 26.66
N GLU A 232 10.57 6.98 26.92
CA GLU A 232 11.60 6.32 26.07
C GLU A 232 11.47 4.78 26.04
N GLU A 233 10.42 4.20 26.63
CA GLU A 233 10.15 2.77 26.50
C GLU A 233 9.61 2.48 25.10
N SER A 234 10.52 2.23 24.17
CA SER A 234 10.21 1.58 22.90
C SER A 234 9.62 0.20 23.19
N VAL A 235 8.45 -0.09 22.61
CA VAL A 235 7.91 -1.45 22.54
C VAL A 235 9.05 -2.39 22.12
N PRO A 236 9.27 -3.54 22.80
CA PRO A 236 10.38 -4.44 22.47
C PRO A 236 10.40 -4.75 20.98
N GLU A 237 11.52 -4.53 20.29
CA GLU A 237 11.63 -4.73 18.84
C GLU A 237 11.17 -6.12 18.39
N GLN A 238 11.34 -7.11 19.28
CA GLN A 238 10.86 -8.48 19.11
C GLN A 238 9.34 -8.58 18.93
N ALA A 239 8.55 -7.69 19.52
CA ALA A 239 7.08 -7.69 19.40
C ALA A 239 6.61 -7.32 17.98
N VAL A 240 7.41 -6.60 17.20
CA VAL A 240 7.12 -6.28 15.78
C VAL A 240 7.32 -7.51 14.88
N HIS A 241 8.21 -8.43 15.29
CA HIS A 241 8.58 -9.62 14.51
C HIS A 241 7.85 -10.90 14.93
N THR A 242 6.97 -10.82 15.93
CA THR A 242 6.21 -11.97 16.42
C THR A 242 4.96 -12.18 15.54
N SER A 243 4.79 -13.39 15.01
CA SER A 243 3.65 -13.80 14.15
C SER A 243 2.49 -14.36 14.96
#